data_AF-A0A258GQL0-F1
#
_entry.id   AF-A0A258GQL0-F1
#
_cell.length_a   1.000
_cell.length_b   1.000
_cell.length_c   1.000
_cell.angle_alpha   90.00
_cell.angle_beta   90.00
_cell.angle_gamma   90.00
#
_symmetry.space_group_name_H-M   'P 1'
#
loop_
_entity.id
_entity.type
_entity.pdbx_description
1 polymer ?
#
loop_
_entity_poly.entity_id
_entity_poly.type
_entity_poly.pdbx_seq_one_letter_code
_entity_poly.pdbx_strand_id
1 'polypeptide(L)'
;MQVLPATLQTTYANLLQAHLNRPSFEFEGAPFTRKISGKTYWYANHRTAPGAALKQRYLGPDTEEMRVRIETMQAQRQSQADFRQHASSLVAQLRAGGISGPDRKTGPMLRTLANSGVFRLGGTLVGTHAFRHYDLTLGVHLSDGSGWATQTDDIDIAGFEKLSMAIEDSADPDLAEGLSHLGFQRRPTVGRKPSTSWILRDASYAIDFLTPSFDDDEKPVELPALKMWAQSLHFLNYLIADPIDAVTPYMEGLLVKIPRPERFAVHKLIISQRRKGARAKPRKDIEQARAIIWAMAEDQPYEIRNAIAVADEKGPAWRKALDIALDVQFIAKPPKYNREDDSIEFEGRALGVTRTFAVSGLAVSFFMEAEKTPEGRLDAVNGNRSRIEAAIKRQFRRAPSNRLPIGVTDLHPDDWR
;
A
#
# COMPACT_ATOMS: atom_id res chain seq x y z
N MET A 1 6.71 -17.54 -6.97
CA MET A 1 6.58 -16.72 -5.74
C MET A 1 6.18 -17.66 -4.62
N GLN A 2 6.65 -17.46 -3.39
CA GLN A 2 6.33 -18.40 -2.29
C GLN A 2 5.02 -17.98 -1.62
N VAL A 3 4.03 -18.86 -1.61
CA VAL A 3 2.75 -18.65 -0.93
C VAL A 3 2.96 -18.72 0.59
N LEU A 4 2.33 -17.82 1.34
CA LEU A 4 2.31 -17.86 2.80
C LEU A 4 1.52 -19.09 3.28
N PRO A 5 1.99 -19.81 4.32
CA PRO A 5 1.20 -20.86 4.94
C PRO A 5 -0.22 -20.39 5.31
N ALA A 6 -1.23 -21.23 5.06
CA ALA A 6 -2.63 -20.90 5.34
C ALA A 6 -2.88 -20.50 6.81
N THR A 7 -2.07 -21.05 7.73
CA THR A 7 -2.09 -20.67 9.15
C THR A 7 -1.73 -19.20 9.36
N LEU A 8 -0.70 -18.68 8.68
CA LEU A 8 -0.31 -17.27 8.79
C LEU A 8 -1.34 -16.33 8.16
N GLN A 9 -1.91 -16.73 7.02
CA GLN A 9 -3.00 -15.97 6.39
C GLN A 9 -4.21 -15.87 7.33
N THR A 10 -4.59 -17.00 7.96
CA THR A 10 -5.70 -17.05 8.93
C THR A 10 -5.41 -16.22 10.18
N THR A 11 -4.20 -16.32 10.75
CA THR A 11 -3.79 -15.52 11.91
C THR A 11 -3.85 -14.02 11.59
N TYR A 12 -3.41 -13.61 10.39
CA TYR A 12 -3.49 -12.21 9.97
C TYR A 12 -4.94 -11.75 9.78
N ALA A 13 -5.79 -12.55 9.13
CA ALA A 13 -7.21 -12.25 8.95
C ALA A 13 -7.92 -12.07 10.30
N ASN A 14 -7.63 -12.94 11.28
CA ASN A 14 -8.16 -12.82 12.64
C ASN A 14 -7.69 -11.54 13.34
N LEU A 15 -6.41 -11.17 13.16
CA LEU A 15 -5.86 -9.94 13.73
C LEU A 15 -6.54 -8.71 13.12
N LEU A 16 -6.70 -8.67 11.80
CA LEU A 16 -7.40 -7.59 11.11
C LEU A 16 -8.86 -7.48 11.57
N GLN A 17 -9.58 -8.60 11.63
CA GLN A 17 -10.96 -8.62 12.12
C GLN A 17 -11.08 -8.16 13.58
N ALA A 18 -10.14 -8.55 14.45
CA ALA A 18 -10.11 -8.06 15.83
C ALA A 18 -9.96 -6.53 15.91
N HIS A 19 -9.14 -5.93 15.03
CA HIS A 19 -8.98 -4.47 14.95
C HIS A 19 -10.22 -3.78 14.36
N LEU A 20 -10.84 -4.34 13.33
CA LEU A 20 -12.03 -3.77 12.68
C LEU A 20 -13.28 -3.82 13.58
N ASN A 21 -13.40 -4.85 14.41
CA ASN A 21 -14.51 -5.00 15.37
C ASN A 21 -14.27 -4.27 16.70
N ARG A 22 -13.21 -3.47 16.79
CA ARG A 22 -12.86 -2.76 18.03
C ARG A 22 -13.84 -1.59 18.24
N PRO A 23 -14.51 -1.49 19.40
CA PRO A 23 -15.41 -0.38 19.69
C PRO A 23 -14.64 0.95 19.82
N SER A 24 -15.29 2.06 19.46
CA SER A 24 -14.78 3.41 19.71
C SER A 24 -14.85 3.75 21.20
N PHE A 25 -13.77 4.32 21.75
CA PHE A 25 -13.69 4.69 23.16
C PHE A 25 -13.75 6.20 23.34
N GLU A 26 -14.50 6.64 24.34
CA GLU A 26 -14.66 8.07 24.63
C GLU A 26 -13.45 8.66 25.38
N PHE A 27 -12.76 7.86 26.20
CA PHE A 27 -11.60 8.32 26.99
C PHE A 27 -10.51 7.26 27.16
N GLU A 28 -9.28 7.75 27.29
CA GLU A 28 -8.14 6.98 27.75
C GLU A 28 -7.86 7.20 29.24
N GLY A 29 -7.48 6.15 29.95
CA GLY A 29 -6.99 6.23 31.34
C GLY A 29 -7.88 5.55 32.38
N ALA A 30 -7.28 5.25 33.54
CA ALA A 30 -8.02 4.74 34.68
C ALA A 30 -8.75 5.89 35.40
N PRO A 31 -10.09 5.82 35.59
CA PRO A 31 -10.77 6.77 36.43
C PRO A 31 -10.31 6.65 37.89
N PHE A 32 -10.10 7.78 38.55
CA PHE A 32 -9.81 7.87 39.97
C PHE A 32 -10.49 9.10 40.56
N THR A 33 -10.70 9.10 41.87
CA THR A 33 -11.37 10.20 42.57
C THR A 33 -10.37 11.13 43.26
N ARG A 34 -10.76 12.40 43.40
CA ARG A 34 -10.12 13.37 44.29
C ARG A 34 -11.17 14.09 45.10
N LYS A 35 -10.86 14.36 46.37
CA LYS A 35 -11.66 15.22 47.24
C LYS A 35 -11.09 16.64 47.19
N ILE A 36 -11.90 17.60 46.80
CA ILE A 36 -11.55 19.02 46.76
C ILE A 36 -12.67 19.79 47.47
N SER A 37 -12.31 20.50 48.55
CA SER A 37 -13.24 21.29 49.37
C SER A 37 -14.50 20.50 49.80
N GLY A 38 -14.30 19.26 50.25
CA GLY A 38 -15.37 18.38 50.74
C GLY A 38 -16.21 17.67 49.67
N LYS A 39 -16.04 17.99 48.38
CA LYS A 39 -16.73 17.35 47.26
C LYS A 39 -15.80 16.36 46.54
N THR A 40 -16.37 15.25 46.07
CA THR A 40 -15.64 14.21 45.32
C THR A 40 -15.80 14.44 43.82
N TYR A 41 -14.68 14.32 43.09
CA TYR A 41 -14.62 14.53 41.66
C TYR A 41 -13.84 13.40 40.99
N TRP A 42 -14.28 13.00 39.79
CA TRP A 42 -13.65 12.00 38.96
C TRP A 42 -12.65 12.62 37.99
N TYR A 43 -11.52 11.95 37.84
CA TYR A 43 -10.44 12.29 36.92
C TYR A 43 -9.96 11.04 36.18
N ALA A 44 -9.38 11.19 35.00
CA ALA A 44 -8.64 10.14 34.31
C ALA A 44 -7.22 10.61 33.99
N ASN A 45 -6.28 9.69 34.07
CA ASN A 45 -4.90 9.93 33.66
C ASN A 45 -4.76 9.65 32.15
N HIS A 46 -4.34 10.66 31.39
CA HIS A 46 -4.11 10.55 29.95
C HIS A 46 -2.68 10.99 29.60
N ARG A 47 -2.08 10.37 28.58
CA ARG A 47 -0.77 10.75 28.02
C ARG A 47 -0.95 11.13 26.56
N THR A 48 -0.42 12.29 26.18
CA THR A 48 -0.49 12.77 24.79
C THR A 48 0.43 12.00 23.85
N ALA A 49 1.51 11.41 24.34
CA ALA A 49 2.44 10.61 23.55
C ALA A 49 3.18 9.57 24.41
N PRO A 50 3.79 8.52 23.81
CA PRO A 50 4.74 7.65 24.51
C PRO A 50 5.85 8.47 25.17
N GLY A 51 6.04 8.31 26.49
CA GLY A 51 7.03 9.05 27.25
C GLY A 51 6.61 10.45 27.73
N ALA A 52 5.46 10.97 27.27
CA ALA A 52 4.94 12.26 27.73
C ALA A 52 4.48 12.20 29.21
N ALA A 53 4.49 13.36 29.86
CA ALA A 53 4.01 13.51 31.22
C ALA A 53 2.52 13.12 31.33
N LEU A 54 2.16 12.51 32.46
CA LEU A 54 0.78 12.15 32.76
C LEU A 54 -0.03 13.43 33.00
N LYS A 55 -1.05 13.69 32.18
CA LYS A 55 -2.01 14.78 32.39
C LYS A 55 -3.28 14.23 33.02
N GLN A 56 -3.86 14.99 33.94
CA GLN A 56 -5.12 14.62 34.59
C GLN A 56 -6.27 15.34 33.89
N ARG A 57 -7.17 14.58 33.29
CA ARG A 57 -8.40 15.09 32.69
C ARG A 57 -9.52 15.01 33.71
N TYR A 58 -10.15 16.14 34.00
CA TYR A 58 -11.37 16.18 34.81
C TYR A 58 -12.52 15.52 34.05
N LEU A 59 -13.23 14.59 34.69
CA LEU A 59 -14.38 13.89 34.11
C LEU A 59 -15.70 14.46 34.59
N GLY A 60 -15.77 14.88 35.87
CA GLY A 60 -16.97 15.47 36.46
C GLY A 60 -17.09 15.23 37.97
N PRO A 61 -18.15 15.74 38.62
CA PRO A 61 -18.46 15.46 40.03
C PRO A 61 -18.95 14.02 40.22
N ASP A 62 -18.74 13.46 41.42
CA ASP A 62 -19.28 12.15 41.81
C ASP A 62 -20.80 12.23 41.99
N THR A 63 -21.52 11.89 40.92
CA THR A 63 -22.98 11.82 40.82
C THR A 63 -23.36 10.42 40.34
N GLU A 64 -24.64 10.04 40.47
CA GLU A 64 -25.10 8.72 40.03
C GLU A 64 -24.88 8.50 38.53
N GLU A 65 -25.18 9.51 37.71
CA GLU A 65 -24.89 9.50 36.27
C GLU A 65 -23.41 9.31 35.97
N MET A 66 -22.54 9.98 36.74
CA MET A 66 -21.09 9.83 36.59
C MET A 66 -20.64 8.41 36.97
N ARG A 67 -21.21 7.78 38.01
CA ARG A 67 -20.87 6.42 38.40
C ARG A 67 -21.22 5.39 37.32
N VAL A 68 -22.41 5.50 36.71
CA VAL A 68 -22.80 4.67 35.56
C VAL A 68 -21.83 4.87 34.38
N ARG A 69 -21.41 6.12 34.13
CA ARG A 69 -20.38 6.41 33.12
C ARG A 69 -19.03 5.79 33.46
N ILE A 70 -18.60 5.83 34.73
CA ILE A 70 -17.37 5.18 35.20
C ILE A 70 -17.43 3.66 35.04
N GLU A 71 -18.56 3.01 35.35
CA GLU A 71 -18.74 1.57 35.15
C GLU A 71 -18.59 1.20 33.67
N THR A 72 -19.22 1.99 32.77
CA THR A 72 -19.06 1.84 31.32
C THR A 72 -17.59 1.98 30.90
N MET A 73 -16.88 2.99 31.41
CA MET A 73 -15.45 3.17 31.16
C MET A 73 -14.61 1.99 31.69
N GLN A 74 -14.96 1.42 32.83
CA GLN A 74 -14.25 0.26 33.40
C GLN A 74 -14.46 -1.00 32.56
N ALA A 75 -15.69 -1.29 32.12
CA ALA A 75 -16.00 -2.40 31.22
C ALA A 75 -15.26 -2.25 29.88
N GLN A 76 -15.24 -1.05 29.32
CA GLN A 76 -14.47 -0.72 28.12
C GLN A 76 -12.96 -0.97 28.31
N ARG A 77 -12.39 -0.62 29.47
CA ARG A 77 -10.98 -0.88 29.77
C ARG A 77 -10.65 -2.36 29.86
N GLN A 78 -11.53 -3.17 30.45
CA GLN A 78 -11.34 -4.63 30.47
C GLN A 78 -11.35 -5.19 29.05
N SER A 79 -12.33 -4.80 28.24
CA SER A 79 -12.38 -5.16 26.82
C SER A 79 -11.11 -4.75 26.05
N GLN A 80 -10.54 -3.57 26.33
CA GLN A 80 -9.24 -3.17 25.77
C GLN A 80 -8.06 -4.01 26.26
N ALA A 81 -8.08 -4.48 27.51
CA ALA A 81 -7.04 -5.36 28.03
C ALA A 81 -7.10 -6.73 27.33
N ASP A 82 -8.30 -7.30 27.22
CA ASP A 82 -8.56 -8.57 26.54
C ASP A 82 -8.18 -8.49 25.07
N PHE A 83 -8.58 -7.42 24.38
CA PHE A 83 -8.17 -7.12 23.00
C PHE A 83 -6.65 -7.08 22.86
N ARG A 84 -5.95 -6.31 23.71
CA ARG A 84 -4.50 -6.17 23.63
C ARG A 84 -3.80 -7.50 23.86
N GLN A 85 -4.26 -8.31 24.81
CA GLN A 85 -3.72 -9.64 25.07
C GLN A 85 -3.93 -10.55 23.85
N HIS A 86 -5.16 -10.61 23.34
CA HIS A 86 -5.49 -11.44 22.18
C HIS A 86 -4.70 -11.02 20.94
N ALA A 87 -4.75 -9.75 20.56
CA ALA A 87 -4.08 -9.24 19.37
C ALA A 87 -2.55 -9.34 19.47
N SER A 88 -1.97 -9.11 20.65
CA SER A 88 -0.52 -9.34 20.88
C SER A 88 -0.13 -10.80 20.68
N SER A 89 -1.00 -11.75 21.05
CA SER A 89 -0.74 -13.18 20.83
C SER A 89 -0.76 -13.53 19.35
N LEU A 90 -1.68 -12.95 18.55
CA LEU A 90 -1.72 -13.12 17.10
C LEU A 90 -0.47 -12.51 16.44
N VAL A 91 -0.05 -11.32 16.87
CA VAL A 91 1.20 -10.71 16.37
C VAL A 91 2.43 -11.57 16.73
N ALA A 92 2.46 -12.16 17.92
CA ALA A 92 3.54 -13.08 18.31
C ALA A 92 3.57 -14.34 17.43
N GLN A 93 2.41 -14.90 17.07
CA GLN A 93 2.30 -16.02 16.13
C GLN A 93 2.79 -15.64 14.72
N LEU A 94 2.41 -14.46 14.22
CA LEU A 94 2.91 -13.96 12.92
C LEU A 94 4.44 -13.85 12.93
N ARG A 95 5.03 -13.28 13.99
CA ARG A 95 6.48 -13.19 14.14
C ARG A 95 7.17 -14.54 14.22
N ALA A 96 6.60 -15.49 14.97
CA ALA A 96 7.10 -16.86 15.03
C ALA A 96 7.07 -17.56 13.66
N GLY A 97 6.12 -17.20 12.80
CA GLY A 97 6.04 -17.63 11.41
C GLY A 97 6.91 -16.87 10.42
N GLY A 98 7.80 -15.98 10.88
CA GLY A 98 8.73 -15.23 10.01
C GLY A 98 8.18 -13.91 9.46
N ILE A 99 6.97 -13.51 9.84
CA ILE A 99 6.43 -12.19 9.47
C ILE A 99 7.10 -11.12 10.34
N SER A 100 7.91 -10.29 9.71
CA SER A 100 8.67 -9.25 10.39
C SER A 100 7.83 -8.00 10.63
N GLY A 101 7.94 -7.43 11.83
CA GLY A 101 7.41 -6.11 12.15
C GLY A 101 8.32 -4.97 11.69
N PRO A 102 7.87 -3.71 11.83
CA PRO A 102 8.72 -2.56 11.62
C PRO A 102 9.90 -2.54 12.61
N ASP A 103 10.97 -1.84 12.23
CA ASP A 103 12.15 -1.65 13.08
C ASP A 103 11.86 -0.77 14.31
N ARG A 104 12.89 -0.58 15.16
CA ARG A 104 12.81 0.16 16.43
C ARG A 104 12.45 1.64 16.27
N LYS A 105 12.64 2.25 15.10
CA LYS A 105 12.31 3.65 14.82
C LYS A 105 10.95 3.77 14.12
N THR A 106 10.68 2.93 13.14
CA THR A 106 9.43 2.89 12.37
C THR A 106 8.22 2.52 13.25
N GLY A 107 8.35 1.54 14.15
CA GLY A 107 7.23 1.08 14.98
C GLY A 107 6.63 2.16 15.90
N PRO A 108 7.42 2.84 16.74
CA PRO A 108 6.94 3.94 17.58
C PRO A 108 6.32 5.10 16.79
N MET A 109 6.86 5.38 15.59
CA MET A 109 6.35 6.41 14.71
C MET A 109 4.96 6.05 14.16
N LEU A 110 4.79 4.87 13.57
CA LEU A 110 3.50 4.38 13.10
C LEU A 110 2.47 4.33 14.23
N ARG A 111 2.89 3.98 15.45
CA ARG A 111 2.02 4.02 16.63
C ARG A 111 1.55 5.43 16.96
N THR A 112 2.43 6.43 16.83
CA THR A 112 2.07 7.84 17.07
C THR A 112 1.09 8.36 16.02
N LEU A 113 1.29 7.99 14.74
CA LEU A 113 0.35 8.29 13.66
C LEU A 113 -1.02 7.63 13.89
N ALA A 114 -1.04 6.35 14.27
CA ALA A 114 -2.28 5.62 14.53
C ALA A 114 -3.04 6.20 15.73
N ASN A 115 -2.34 6.50 16.83
CA ASN A 115 -2.94 7.03 18.05
C ASN A 115 -3.47 8.46 17.91
N SER A 116 -2.84 9.29 17.07
CA SER A 116 -3.34 10.63 16.74
C SER A 116 -4.53 10.61 15.78
N GLY A 117 -4.97 9.42 15.35
CA GLY A 117 -6.12 9.25 14.48
C GLY A 117 -5.85 9.54 13.00
N VAL A 118 -4.59 9.67 12.57
CA VAL A 118 -4.24 10.00 11.16
C VAL A 118 -4.98 9.10 10.16
N PHE A 119 -5.00 7.78 10.39
CA PHE A 119 -5.66 6.83 9.49
C PHE A 119 -7.20 6.90 9.56
N ARG A 120 -7.77 7.26 10.71
CA ARG A 120 -9.21 7.51 10.87
C ARG A 120 -9.63 8.78 10.15
N LEU A 121 -8.79 9.81 10.20
CA LEU A 121 -8.94 11.09 9.52
C LEU A 121 -8.57 11.01 8.04
N GLY A 122 -8.58 9.83 7.42
CA GLY A 122 -8.35 9.58 5.99
C GLY A 122 -6.90 9.64 5.50
N GLY A 123 -5.93 9.69 6.41
CA GLY A 123 -4.53 9.43 6.08
C GLY A 123 -4.31 8.00 5.62
N THR A 124 -3.43 7.82 4.66
CA THR A 124 -3.08 6.54 4.02
C THR A 124 -1.57 6.40 4.04
N LEU A 125 -1.07 5.30 4.60
CA LEU A 125 0.35 4.93 4.54
C LEU A 125 0.67 4.55 3.10
N VAL A 126 1.63 5.25 2.48
CA VAL A 126 2.07 4.96 1.10
C VAL A 126 3.56 4.59 1.07
N GLY A 127 4.16 4.56 -0.12
CA GLY A 127 5.59 4.30 -0.27
C GLY A 127 5.99 2.86 0.08
N THR A 128 7.24 2.68 0.50
CA THR A 128 7.80 1.34 0.76
C THR A 128 7.20 0.69 2.01
N HIS A 129 6.74 1.46 3.00
CA HIS A 129 6.08 0.87 4.19
C HIS A 129 4.69 0.30 3.86
N ALA A 130 3.93 0.92 2.94
CA ALA A 130 2.72 0.32 2.42
C ALA A 130 3.00 -1.01 1.69
N PHE A 131 4.03 -1.01 0.84
CA PHE A 131 4.43 -2.21 0.08
C PHE A 131 4.69 -3.43 0.97
N ARG A 132 5.27 -3.24 2.16
CA ARG A 132 5.55 -4.34 3.13
C ARG A 132 4.29 -5.02 3.65
N HIS A 133 3.11 -4.41 3.53
CA HIS A 133 1.86 -5.01 3.96
C HIS A 133 1.28 -5.99 2.92
N TYR A 134 1.67 -5.86 1.65
CA TYR A 134 1.09 -6.67 0.59
C TYR A 134 1.49 -8.14 0.64
N ASP A 135 2.56 -8.50 1.38
CA ASP A 135 2.83 -9.92 1.65
C ASP A 135 1.63 -10.58 2.33
N LEU A 136 1.10 -9.92 3.37
CA LEU A 136 -0.01 -10.42 4.17
C LEU A 136 -1.36 -10.21 3.47
N THR A 137 -1.52 -9.12 2.71
CA THR A 137 -2.75 -8.86 1.95
C THR A 137 -2.92 -9.82 0.78
N LEU A 138 -1.84 -10.18 0.08
CA LEU A 138 -1.88 -11.07 -1.09
C LEU A 138 -1.59 -12.53 -0.73
N GLY A 139 -1.22 -12.84 0.51
CA GLY A 139 -0.95 -14.21 0.94
C GLY A 139 0.34 -14.80 0.35
N VAL A 140 1.30 -13.98 -0.06
CA VAL A 140 2.55 -14.40 -0.71
C VAL A 140 3.76 -13.62 -0.20
N HIS A 141 4.97 -14.17 -0.30
CA HIS A 141 6.19 -13.38 -0.09
C HIS A 141 6.57 -12.64 -1.38
N LEU A 142 6.38 -11.32 -1.40
CA LEU A 142 6.69 -10.49 -2.58
C LEU A 142 8.18 -10.18 -2.72
N SER A 143 8.92 -10.11 -1.61
CA SER A 143 10.37 -9.89 -1.63
C SER A 143 11.13 -11.21 -1.60
N ASP A 144 11.96 -11.46 -2.61
CA ASP A 144 12.84 -12.62 -2.77
C ASP A 144 14.17 -12.48 -2.01
N GLY A 145 14.17 -11.82 -0.83
CA GLY A 145 15.37 -11.65 0.00
C GLY A 145 16.37 -10.60 -0.50
N SER A 146 15.95 -9.78 -1.46
CA SER A 146 16.79 -8.89 -2.25
C SER A 146 17.07 -7.49 -1.65
N GLY A 147 16.80 -7.29 -0.36
CA GLY A 147 17.33 -6.15 0.43
C GLY A 147 16.72 -4.77 0.14
N TRP A 148 16.08 -4.52 -1.01
CA TRP A 148 15.55 -3.19 -1.37
C TRP A 148 14.31 -2.77 -0.57
N ALA A 149 13.59 -3.75 -0.01
CA ALA A 149 12.48 -3.53 0.90
C ALA A 149 12.94 -3.25 2.33
N THR A 150 14.21 -3.53 2.67
CA THR A 150 14.73 -3.54 4.05
C THR A 150 15.34 -2.21 4.48
N GLN A 151 15.62 -1.30 3.53
CA GLN A 151 16.39 -0.07 3.80
C GLN A 151 15.67 1.16 3.22
N THR A 152 14.53 1.54 3.82
CA THR A 152 13.95 2.87 3.63
C THR A 152 13.82 3.47 5.02
N ASP A 153 14.29 4.68 5.19
CA ASP A 153 14.17 5.42 6.45
C ASP A 153 13.09 6.52 6.36
N ASP A 154 12.34 6.53 5.25
CA ASP A 154 11.27 7.48 4.95
C ASP A 154 9.89 6.83 5.10
N ILE A 155 9.01 7.44 5.91
CA ILE A 155 7.57 7.13 5.98
C ILE A 155 6.79 8.18 5.19
N ASP A 156 5.98 7.73 4.23
CA ASP A 156 5.10 8.60 3.47
C ASP A 156 3.65 8.44 3.95
N ILE A 157 3.02 9.55 4.37
CA ILE A 157 1.59 9.61 4.70
C ILE A 157 0.88 10.50 3.69
N ALA A 158 -0.07 9.93 2.95
CA ALA A 158 -0.87 10.65 1.98
C ALA A 158 -2.31 10.84 2.47
N GLY A 159 -2.92 12.00 2.22
CA GLY A 159 -4.31 12.27 2.59
C GLY A 159 -4.98 13.29 1.67
N PHE A 160 -6.32 13.29 1.65
CA PHE A 160 -7.09 14.29 0.91
C PHE A 160 -7.26 15.58 1.70
N GLU A 161 -7.14 16.72 1.04
CA GLU A 161 -7.48 18.03 1.61
C GLU A 161 -8.94 18.12 2.10
N LYS A 162 -9.87 17.40 1.45
CA LYS A 162 -11.31 17.44 1.72
C LYS A 162 -11.79 16.64 2.95
N LEU A 163 -10.88 16.16 3.80
CA LEU A 163 -11.21 15.44 5.04
C LEU A 163 -11.86 16.32 6.12
N SER A 164 -12.18 17.58 5.80
CA SER A 164 -12.69 18.63 6.71
C SER A 164 -14.22 18.81 6.72
N MET A 165 -15.03 17.94 6.09
CA MET A 165 -16.48 18.17 6.06
C MET A 165 -17.21 17.89 7.38
N ALA A 166 -16.59 17.18 8.33
CA ALA A 166 -17.04 17.13 9.71
C ALA A 166 -16.19 18.11 10.53
N ILE A 167 -16.79 19.23 10.95
CA ILE A 167 -16.13 20.40 11.54
C ILE A 167 -15.41 20.10 12.89
N GLU A 168 -15.49 18.87 13.42
CA GLU A 168 -14.91 18.47 14.71
C GLU A 168 -13.80 17.39 14.64
N ASP A 169 -13.47 16.86 13.46
CA ASP A 169 -12.50 15.78 13.30
C ASP A 169 -11.06 16.32 13.08
N SER A 170 -10.32 16.47 14.18
CA SER A 170 -8.89 16.83 14.16
C SER A 170 -8.03 15.76 14.82
N ALA A 171 -6.73 15.75 14.52
CA ALA A 171 -5.79 14.84 15.14
C ALA A 171 -5.72 15.09 16.65
N ASP A 172 -6.15 14.09 17.41
CA ASP A 172 -6.14 14.08 18.87
C ASP A 172 -5.63 12.71 19.36
N PRO A 173 -4.50 12.63 20.08
CA PRO A 173 -3.63 13.74 20.50
C PRO A 173 -2.94 14.49 19.35
N ASP A 174 -2.44 15.70 19.62
CA ASP A 174 -1.75 16.56 18.63
C ASP A 174 -0.55 15.84 18.00
N LEU A 175 -0.61 15.64 16.69
CA LEU A 175 0.41 14.91 15.94
C LEU A 175 1.78 15.61 15.97
N ALA A 176 1.83 16.95 15.91
CA ALA A 176 3.09 17.68 15.96
C ALA A 176 3.78 17.49 17.30
N GLU A 177 3.02 17.57 18.39
CA GLU A 177 3.54 17.31 19.74
C GLU A 177 4.07 15.86 19.84
N GLY A 178 3.28 14.88 19.36
CA GLY A 178 3.67 13.47 19.35
C GLY A 178 4.96 13.20 18.58
N LEU A 179 5.13 13.78 17.40
CA LEU A 179 6.36 13.67 16.60
C LEU A 179 7.56 14.34 17.30
N SER A 180 7.36 15.53 17.88
CA SER A 180 8.41 16.22 18.64
C SER A 180 8.89 15.43 19.86
N HIS A 181 8.00 14.74 20.58
CA HIS A 181 8.39 13.85 21.68
C HIS A 181 9.23 12.66 21.22
N LEU A 182 9.04 12.19 19.98
CA LEU A 182 9.90 11.18 19.36
C LEU A 182 11.23 11.75 18.82
N GLY A 183 11.48 13.05 18.99
CA GLY A 183 12.71 13.72 18.54
C GLY A 183 12.66 14.22 17.10
N PHE A 184 11.49 14.19 16.45
CA PHE A 184 11.32 14.77 15.11
C PHE A 184 11.17 16.28 15.17
N GLN A 185 11.73 16.93 14.17
CA GLN A 185 11.60 18.36 13.92
C GLN A 185 11.22 18.61 12.47
N ARG A 186 10.55 19.71 12.19
CA ARG A 186 10.25 20.13 10.81
C ARG A 186 11.55 20.27 10.03
N ARG A 187 11.61 19.69 8.83
CA ARG A 187 12.76 19.83 7.93
C ARG A 187 12.95 21.31 7.60
N PRO A 188 14.16 21.88 7.79
CA PRO A 188 14.43 23.24 7.34
C PRO A 188 14.18 23.37 5.83
N THR A 189 13.48 24.43 5.44
CA THR A 189 13.18 24.75 4.05
C THR A 189 13.95 26.01 3.63
N VAL A 190 14.26 26.11 2.33
CA VAL A 190 14.85 27.31 1.74
C VAL A 190 13.75 28.29 1.36
N GLY A 191 13.91 29.56 1.74
CA GLY A 191 12.92 30.62 1.50
C GLY A 191 11.73 30.56 2.45
N ARG A 192 10.62 31.21 2.09
CA ARG A 192 9.36 31.25 2.89
C ARG A 192 8.42 30.07 2.61
N LYS A 193 8.93 28.92 2.13
CA LYS A 193 8.09 27.74 1.86
C LYS A 193 7.83 26.97 3.15
N PRO A 194 6.59 26.53 3.41
CA PRO A 194 6.30 25.70 4.57
C PRO A 194 6.96 24.31 4.43
N SER A 195 7.26 23.70 5.57
CA SER A 195 7.88 22.37 5.63
C SER A 195 6.83 21.27 5.56
N THR A 196 6.96 20.39 4.58
CA THR A 196 6.08 19.22 4.35
C THR A 196 6.66 17.92 4.92
N SER A 197 7.84 18.01 5.53
CA SER A 197 8.61 16.87 6.00
C SER A 197 9.03 17.06 7.45
N TRP A 198 9.03 15.99 8.23
CA TRP A 198 9.62 15.94 9.56
C TRP A 198 10.82 15.01 9.54
N ILE A 199 11.91 15.38 10.21
CA ILE A 199 13.14 14.58 10.27
C ILE A 199 13.60 14.39 11.71
N LEU A 200 14.28 13.28 11.98
CA LEU A 200 15.10 13.19 13.19
C LEU A 200 16.25 14.20 13.13
N ARG A 201 16.78 14.58 14.30
CA ARG A 201 17.89 15.54 14.41
C ARG A 201 19.13 15.14 13.61
N ASP A 202 19.41 13.85 13.52
CA ASP A 202 20.53 13.28 12.75
C ASP A 202 20.21 13.10 11.25
N ALA A 203 19.02 13.54 10.81
CA ALA A 203 18.47 13.33 9.47
C ALA A 203 18.43 11.86 9.02
N SER A 204 18.51 10.91 9.96
CA SER A 204 18.53 9.48 9.64
C SER A 204 17.18 8.95 9.19
N TYR A 205 16.08 9.62 9.57
CA TYR A 205 14.70 9.23 9.27
C TYR A 205 13.88 10.45 8.88
N ALA A 206 12.93 10.25 7.96
CA ALA A 206 11.98 11.27 7.55
C ALA A 206 10.53 10.78 7.55
N ILE A 207 9.62 11.73 7.73
CA ILE A 207 8.19 11.57 7.51
C ILE A 207 7.77 12.63 6.52
N ASP A 208 7.24 12.21 5.38
CA ASP A 208 6.73 13.09 4.35
C ASP A 208 5.20 13.04 4.33
N PHE A 209 4.58 14.22 4.43
CA PHE A 209 3.14 14.38 4.27
C PHE A 209 2.83 14.75 2.82
N LEU A 210 1.91 14.02 2.20
CA LEU A 210 1.58 14.13 0.79
C LEU A 210 0.08 14.37 0.61
N THR A 211 -0.29 15.11 -0.43
CA THR A 211 -1.69 15.28 -0.82
C THR A 211 -1.85 15.28 -2.35
N PRO A 212 -3.01 14.92 -2.92
CA PRO A 212 -3.15 15.00 -4.37
C PRO A 212 -3.07 16.43 -4.91
N SER A 213 -2.31 16.62 -5.98
CA SER A 213 -2.36 17.86 -6.78
C SER A 213 -3.28 17.69 -7.97
N PHE A 214 -4.12 18.70 -8.20
CA PHE A 214 -4.93 18.87 -9.41
C PHE A 214 -4.54 20.11 -10.24
N ASP A 215 -3.64 20.94 -9.69
CA ASP A 215 -3.10 22.11 -10.35
C ASP A 215 -1.89 21.73 -11.23
N ASP A 216 -1.49 22.62 -12.14
CA ASP A 216 -0.29 22.41 -12.96
C ASP A 216 0.98 22.33 -12.10
N ASP A 217 1.03 23.08 -11.00
CA ASP A 217 2.16 23.12 -10.08
C ASP A 217 1.94 22.24 -8.84
N GLU A 218 2.99 21.53 -8.42
CA GLU A 218 3.02 20.76 -7.18
C GLU A 218 3.49 21.66 -6.01
N LYS A 219 2.57 22.42 -5.41
CA LYS A 219 2.85 23.33 -4.28
C LYS A 219 2.50 22.70 -2.93
N PRO A 220 3.14 23.11 -1.82
CA PRO A 220 2.69 22.72 -0.49
C PRO A 220 1.26 23.18 -0.20
N VAL A 221 0.47 22.31 0.41
CA VAL A 221 -0.93 22.55 0.80
C VAL A 221 -1.07 22.25 2.30
N GLU A 222 -1.84 23.08 3.01
CA GLU A 222 -2.11 22.85 4.42
C GLU A 222 -3.14 21.72 4.59
N LEU A 223 -2.93 20.86 5.57
CA LEU A 223 -3.88 19.84 6.02
C LEU A 223 -4.40 20.23 7.41
N PRO A 224 -5.52 20.98 7.51
CA PRO A 224 -5.99 21.55 8.77
C PRO A 224 -6.26 20.49 9.85
N ALA A 225 -6.86 19.36 9.48
CA ALA A 225 -7.16 18.26 10.40
C ALA A 225 -5.89 17.69 11.07
N LEU A 226 -4.75 17.74 10.40
CA LEU A 226 -3.46 17.27 10.94
C LEU A 226 -2.61 18.41 11.51
N LYS A 227 -2.98 19.68 11.28
CA LYS A 227 -2.15 20.87 11.55
C LYS A 227 -0.75 20.77 10.93
N MET A 228 -0.68 20.20 9.73
CA MET A 228 0.56 19.96 8.97
C MET A 228 0.48 20.57 7.58
N TRP A 229 1.64 20.76 6.97
CA TRP A 229 1.73 21.00 5.53
C TRP A 229 2.06 19.70 4.82
N ALA A 230 1.51 19.51 3.64
CA ALA A 230 1.75 18.37 2.77
C ALA A 230 2.23 18.82 1.41
N GLN A 231 3.12 18.06 0.80
CA GLN A 231 3.53 18.28 -0.58
C GLN A 231 2.43 17.74 -1.50
N SER A 232 1.86 18.60 -2.34
CA SER A 232 0.90 18.13 -3.35
C SER A 232 1.65 17.39 -4.47
N LEU A 233 1.11 16.26 -4.93
CA LEU A 233 1.71 15.43 -5.99
C LEU A 233 0.64 14.98 -7.01
N HIS A 234 0.98 15.02 -8.29
CA HIS A 234 0.13 14.45 -9.35
C HIS A 234 0.01 12.92 -9.18
N PHE A 235 -1.06 12.33 -9.71
CA PHE A 235 -1.40 10.90 -9.65
C PHE A 235 -1.68 10.32 -8.27
N LEU A 236 -1.37 11.05 -7.19
CA LEU A 236 -1.56 10.54 -5.83
C LEU A 236 -3.04 10.24 -5.57
N ASN A 237 -3.97 11.01 -6.13
CA ASN A 237 -5.41 10.77 -6.06
C ASN A 237 -5.82 9.37 -6.52
N TYR A 238 -5.15 8.81 -7.54
CA TYR A 238 -5.43 7.46 -8.00
C TYR A 238 -4.91 6.40 -7.02
N LEU A 239 -3.74 6.64 -6.42
CA LEU A 239 -3.12 5.74 -5.47
C LEU A 239 -3.97 5.61 -4.19
N ILE A 240 -4.41 6.73 -3.63
CA ILE A 240 -5.11 6.76 -2.34
C ILE A 240 -6.63 6.70 -2.47
N ALA A 241 -7.16 6.41 -3.66
CA ALA A 241 -8.59 6.18 -3.84
C ALA A 241 -8.97 4.80 -3.25
N ASP A 242 -10.00 4.80 -2.40
CA ASP A 242 -10.58 3.63 -1.73
C ASP A 242 -9.54 2.73 -1.02
N PRO A 243 -8.75 3.28 -0.08
CA PRO A 243 -7.70 2.54 0.61
C PRO A 243 -8.30 1.42 1.48
N ILE A 244 -7.54 0.34 1.65
CA ILE A 244 -7.92 -0.82 2.45
C ILE A 244 -7.30 -0.76 3.84
N ASP A 245 -7.96 -1.42 4.79
CA ASP A 245 -7.43 -1.63 6.13
C ASP A 245 -6.35 -2.71 6.12
N ALA A 246 -5.26 -2.44 6.83
CA ALA A 246 -4.19 -3.40 7.07
C ALA A 246 -3.68 -3.26 8.51
N VAL A 247 -3.16 -4.35 9.07
CA VAL A 247 -2.52 -4.31 10.39
C VAL A 247 -1.00 -4.42 10.26
N THR A 248 -0.27 -3.44 10.78
CA THR A 248 1.18 -3.55 10.96
C THR A 248 1.48 -4.44 12.17
N PRO A 249 2.30 -5.51 12.08
CA PRO A 249 2.58 -6.45 13.17
C PRO A 249 3.56 -5.89 14.22
N TYR A 250 3.17 -4.79 14.86
CA TYR A 250 3.91 -4.09 15.91
C TYR A 250 3.09 -4.05 17.19
N MET A 251 3.66 -4.46 18.33
CA MET A 251 2.95 -4.59 19.62
C MET A 251 1.65 -5.41 19.48
N GLU A 252 0.48 -4.86 19.84
CA GLU A 252 -0.86 -5.43 19.66
C GLU A 252 -1.41 -5.35 18.21
N GLY A 253 -0.57 -4.95 17.26
CA GLY A 253 -0.97 -4.62 15.89
C GLY A 253 -1.40 -3.15 15.81
N LEU A 254 -1.05 -2.49 14.71
CA LEU A 254 -1.49 -1.13 14.41
C LEU A 254 -2.40 -1.16 13.19
N LEU A 255 -3.67 -0.79 13.36
CA LEU A 255 -4.59 -0.61 12.23
C LEU A 255 -4.17 0.64 11.43
N VAL A 256 -3.87 0.44 10.16
CA VAL A 256 -3.47 1.47 9.20
C VAL A 256 -4.31 1.36 7.93
N LYS A 257 -4.34 2.43 7.14
CA LYS A 257 -4.87 2.42 5.77
C LYS A 257 -3.71 2.33 4.79
N ILE A 258 -3.81 1.46 3.79
CA ILE A 258 -2.86 1.36 2.67
C ILE A 258 -3.59 1.42 1.33
N PRO A 259 -2.94 1.83 0.23
CA PRO A 259 -3.50 1.71 -1.11
C PRO A 259 -3.90 0.27 -1.43
N ARG A 260 -4.85 0.11 -2.35
CA ARG A 260 -5.09 -1.21 -2.93
C ARG A 260 -3.86 -1.70 -3.72
N PRO A 261 -3.51 -3.00 -3.66
CA PRO A 261 -2.30 -3.52 -4.31
C PRO A 261 -2.20 -3.19 -5.81
N GLU A 262 -3.29 -3.37 -6.56
CA GLU A 262 -3.38 -3.10 -7.99
C GLU A 262 -3.19 -1.61 -8.31
N ARG A 263 -3.77 -0.71 -7.51
CA ARG A 263 -3.57 0.74 -7.66
C ARG A 263 -2.15 1.14 -7.34
N PHE A 264 -1.54 0.53 -6.32
CA PHE A 264 -0.14 0.74 -6.00
C PHE A 264 0.77 0.33 -7.16
N ALA A 265 0.56 -0.85 -7.73
CA ALA A 265 1.36 -1.34 -8.85
C ALA A 265 1.25 -0.41 -10.08
N VAL A 266 0.03 -0.05 -10.48
CA VAL A 266 -0.20 0.86 -11.62
C VAL A 266 0.39 2.24 -11.36
N HIS A 267 0.22 2.79 -10.16
CA HIS A 267 0.84 4.06 -9.79
C HIS A 267 2.37 4.00 -9.88
N LYS A 268 2.98 2.90 -9.41
CA LYS A 268 4.44 2.67 -9.51
C LYS A 268 4.93 2.63 -10.95
N LEU A 269 4.19 1.98 -11.85
CA LEU A 269 4.47 2.01 -13.29
C LEU A 269 4.49 3.45 -13.81
N ILE A 270 3.48 4.25 -13.48
CA ILE A 270 3.37 5.64 -13.96
C ILE A 270 4.50 6.53 -13.44
N ILE A 271 4.74 6.54 -12.12
CA ILE A 271 5.75 7.44 -11.53
C ILE A 271 7.17 7.05 -11.94
N SER A 272 7.43 5.77 -12.24
CA SER A 272 8.73 5.31 -12.71
C SER A 272 9.14 5.97 -14.03
N GLN A 273 8.17 6.35 -14.87
CA GLN A 273 8.41 7.03 -16.15
C GLN A 273 8.64 8.54 -16.00
N ARG A 274 8.21 9.13 -14.88
CA ARG A 274 8.31 10.58 -14.64
C ARG A 274 9.55 10.98 -13.83
N ARG A 275 10.09 10.08 -13.02
CA ARG A 275 11.27 10.35 -12.18
C ARG A 275 12.51 10.61 -13.04
N LYS A 276 12.84 11.89 -13.24
CA LYS A 276 14.10 12.34 -13.83
C LYS A 276 15.20 12.25 -12.77
N GLY A 277 16.17 11.35 -12.91
CA GLY A 277 17.27 11.21 -11.95
C GLY A 277 17.91 9.81 -11.90
N ALA A 278 18.50 9.48 -10.74
CA ALA A 278 19.25 8.24 -10.54
C ALA A 278 18.43 6.98 -10.90
N ARG A 279 18.96 6.17 -11.83
CA ARG A 279 18.32 4.97 -12.40
C ARG A 279 17.84 3.93 -11.37
N ALA A 280 18.37 3.98 -10.13
CA ALA A 280 17.99 3.07 -9.04
C ALA A 280 16.53 3.25 -8.58
N LYS A 281 16.00 4.49 -8.54
CA LYS A 281 14.62 4.74 -8.07
C LYS A 281 13.56 4.19 -9.04
N PRO A 282 13.60 4.50 -10.36
CA PRO A 282 12.69 3.89 -11.34
C PRO A 282 12.77 2.36 -11.36
N ARG A 283 13.97 1.79 -11.23
CA ARG A 283 14.15 0.33 -11.16
C ARG A 283 13.42 -0.28 -9.96
N LYS A 284 13.58 0.32 -8.77
CA LYS A 284 12.87 -0.10 -7.56
C LYS A 284 11.34 -0.01 -7.74
N ASP A 285 10.85 1.06 -8.35
CA ASP A 285 9.41 1.23 -8.59
C ASP A 285 8.86 0.15 -9.56
N ILE A 286 9.57 -0.15 -10.65
CA ILE A 286 9.22 -1.24 -11.58
C ILE A 286 9.27 -2.61 -10.90
N GLU A 287 10.29 -2.87 -10.07
CA GLU A 287 10.42 -4.14 -9.34
C GLU A 287 9.26 -4.35 -8.35
N GLN A 288 8.86 -3.30 -7.62
CA GLN A 288 7.68 -3.36 -6.74
C GLN A 288 6.39 -3.59 -7.52
N ALA A 289 6.17 -2.86 -8.61
CA ALA A 289 4.98 -3.03 -9.46
C ALA A 289 4.90 -4.46 -10.01
N ARG A 290 6.01 -4.96 -10.54
CA ARG A 290 6.14 -6.31 -11.08
C ARG A 290 5.82 -7.39 -10.05
N ALA A 291 6.34 -7.27 -8.83
CA ALA A 291 6.07 -8.23 -7.76
C ALA A 291 4.57 -8.34 -7.48
N ILE A 292 3.89 -7.21 -7.32
CA ILE A 292 2.44 -7.19 -7.09
C ILE A 292 1.67 -7.72 -8.31
N ILE A 293 1.99 -7.25 -9.52
CA ILE A 293 1.33 -7.69 -10.75
C ILE A 293 1.40 -9.21 -10.89
N TRP A 294 2.56 -9.80 -10.65
CA TRP A 294 2.71 -11.26 -10.75
C TRP A 294 2.00 -12.02 -9.64
N ALA A 295 1.98 -11.49 -8.41
CA ALA A 295 1.20 -12.07 -7.33
C ALA A 295 -0.30 -12.08 -7.65
N MET A 296 -0.80 -11.01 -8.27
CA MET A 296 -2.22 -10.87 -8.60
C MET A 296 -2.62 -11.56 -9.90
N ALA A 297 -1.68 -11.85 -10.80
CA ALA A 297 -2.00 -12.31 -12.16
C ALA A 297 -2.72 -13.67 -12.20
N GLU A 298 -2.52 -14.53 -11.21
CA GLU A 298 -3.14 -15.86 -11.16
C GLU A 298 -4.49 -15.81 -10.45
N ASP A 299 -4.56 -15.19 -9.27
CA ASP A 299 -5.75 -15.23 -8.41
C ASP A 299 -6.69 -14.03 -8.56
N GLN A 300 -6.16 -12.88 -8.97
CA GLN A 300 -6.88 -11.60 -9.05
C GLN A 300 -6.66 -10.85 -10.39
N PRO A 301 -6.70 -11.53 -11.56
CA PRO A 301 -6.35 -10.92 -12.85
C PRO A 301 -7.30 -9.79 -13.28
N TYR A 302 -8.56 -9.83 -12.84
CA TYR A 302 -9.55 -8.80 -13.18
C TYR A 302 -9.26 -7.47 -12.47
N GLU A 303 -8.74 -7.49 -11.24
CA GLU A 303 -8.46 -6.28 -10.48
C GLU A 303 -7.35 -5.45 -11.13
N ILE A 304 -6.24 -6.10 -11.52
CA ILE A 304 -5.14 -5.41 -12.19
C ILE A 304 -5.54 -4.87 -13.57
N ARG A 305 -6.32 -5.64 -14.34
CA ARG A 305 -6.87 -5.20 -15.63
C ARG A 305 -7.75 -3.97 -15.47
N ASN A 306 -8.67 -3.99 -14.50
CA ASN A 306 -9.55 -2.88 -14.19
C ASN A 306 -8.76 -1.65 -13.73
N ALA A 307 -7.75 -1.83 -12.88
CA ALA A 307 -6.89 -0.75 -12.41
C ALA A 307 -6.17 -0.04 -13.58
N ILE A 308 -5.63 -0.81 -14.54
CA ILE A 308 -5.02 -0.28 -15.76
C ILE A 308 -6.05 0.49 -16.60
N ALA A 309 -7.24 -0.06 -16.80
CA ALA A 309 -8.32 0.60 -17.55
C ALA A 309 -8.74 1.93 -16.91
N VAL A 310 -8.95 1.96 -15.59
CA VAL A 310 -9.28 3.18 -14.84
C VAL A 310 -8.17 4.23 -14.98
N ALA A 311 -6.90 3.82 -14.99
CA ALA A 311 -5.78 4.73 -15.20
C ALA A 311 -5.74 5.29 -16.64
N ASP A 312 -6.09 4.49 -17.65
CA ASP A 312 -6.16 4.93 -19.05
C ASP A 312 -7.20 6.03 -19.27
N GLU A 313 -8.34 5.92 -18.58
CA GLU A 313 -9.43 6.89 -18.63
C GLU A 313 -9.06 8.25 -18.00
N LYS A 314 -8.00 8.31 -17.17
CA LYS A 314 -7.54 9.58 -16.56
C LYS A 314 -6.85 10.51 -17.56
N GLY A 315 -6.45 10.03 -18.73
CA GLY A 315 -6.03 10.90 -19.84
C GLY A 315 -4.72 10.49 -20.53
N PRO A 316 -4.30 11.26 -21.56
CA PRO A 316 -3.19 10.88 -22.45
C PRO A 316 -1.84 10.69 -21.74
N ALA A 317 -1.57 11.48 -20.69
CA ALA A 317 -0.33 11.37 -19.93
C ALA A 317 -0.23 10.05 -19.16
N TRP A 318 -1.36 9.52 -18.67
CA TRP A 318 -1.44 8.23 -17.97
C TRP A 318 -1.23 7.08 -18.95
N ARG A 319 -1.97 7.11 -20.08
CA ARG A 319 -1.84 6.15 -21.18
C ARG A 319 -0.40 6.02 -21.66
N LYS A 320 0.23 7.15 -21.99
CA LYS A 320 1.63 7.18 -22.45
C LYS A 320 2.60 6.58 -21.42
N ALA A 321 2.41 6.87 -20.13
CA ALA A 321 3.27 6.31 -19.10
C ALA A 321 3.11 4.78 -18.99
N LEU A 322 1.87 4.28 -19.10
CA LEU A 322 1.58 2.84 -19.08
C LEU A 322 2.09 2.14 -20.33
N ASP A 323 1.94 2.74 -21.51
CA ASP A 323 2.43 2.19 -22.78
C ASP A 323 3.94 1.98 -22.76
N ILE A 324 4.68 2.92 -22.14
CA ILE A 324 6.14 2.77 -21.97
C ILE A 324 6.46 1.72 -20.90
N ALA A 325 5.78 1.75 -19.76
CA ALA A 325 6.08 0.87 -18.63
C ALA A 325 5.74 -0.61 -18.89
N LEU A 326 4.74 -0.86 -19.74
CA LEU A 326 4.23 -2.19 -20.10
C LEU A 326 4.60 -2.60 -21.53
N ASP A 327 5.58 -1.96 -22.17
CA ASP A 327 6.07 -2.45 -23.47
C ASP A 327 6.85 -3.77 -23.31
N VAL A 328 6.81 -4.59 -24.37
CA VAL A 328 7.55 -5.85 -24.48
C VAL A 328 8.63 -5.71 -25.53
N GLN A 329 9.89 -5.84 -25.14
CA GLN A 329 11.01 -5.80 -26.08
C GLN A 329 11.42 -7.24 -26.45
N PHE A 330 11.03 -7.72 -27.63
CA PHE A 330 11.40 -9.05 -28.10
C PHE A 330 12.89 -9.15 -28.41
N ILE A 331 13.47 -10.31 -28.07
CA ILE A 331 14.85 -10.65 -28.41
C ILE A 331 14.87 -11.24 -29.83
N ALA A 332 15.88 -10.89 -30.62
CA ALA A 332 16.09 -11.40 -31.98
C ALA A 332 16.56 -12.88 -32.00
N LYS A 333 15.85 -13.75 -31.27
CA LYS A 333 15.97 -15.20 -31.34
C LYS A 333 14.75 -15.78 -32.06
N PRO A 334 14.89 -16.88 -32.80
CA PRO A 334 13.75 -17.57 -33.39
C PRO A 334 12.83 -18.10 -32.26
N PRO A 335 11.50 -18.05 -32.46
CA PRO A 335 10.56 -18.65 -31.51
C PRO A 335 10.75 -20.17 -31.46
N LYS A 336 10.39 -20.77 -30.33
CA LYS A 336 10.59 -22.20 -30.07
C LYS A 336 9.26 -22.89 -29.84
N TYR A 337 9.08 -24.07 -30.42
CA TYR A 337 7.91 -24.89 -30.13
C TYR A 337 8.12 -25.65 -28.82
N ASN A 338 7.19 -25.47 -27.88
CA ASN A 338 7.10 -26.24 -26.66
C ASN A 338 6.07 -27.37 -26.83
N ARG A 339 6.55 -28.62 -26.79
CA ARG A 339 5.70 -29.81 -26.96
C ARG A 339 4.86 -30.13 -25.74
N GLU A 340 5.25 -29.67 -24.55
CA GLU A 340 4.58 -30.02 -23.29
C GLU A 340 3.22 -29.33 -23.17
N ASP A 341 3.13 -28.06 -23.60
CA ASP A 341 1.92 -27.25 -23.50
C ASP A 341 1.32 -26.85 -24.86
N ASP A 342 1.81 -27.45 -25.95
CA ASP A 342 1.45 -27.13 -27.32
C ASP A 342 1.46 -25.61 -27.57
N SER A 343 2.63 -25.00 -27.45
CA SER A 343 2.78 -23.55 -27.59
C SER A 343 4.04 -23.15 -28.36
N ILE A 344 4.01 -21.92 -28.88
CA ILE A 344 5.15 -21.28 -29.54
C ILE A 344 5.64 -20.15 -28.64
N GLU A 345 6.89 -20.25 -28.21
CA GLU A 345 7.52 -19.40 -27.22
C GLU A 345 8.42 -18.33 -27.84
N PHE A 346 8.29 -17.10 -27.35
CA PHE A 346 9.06 -15.92 -27.70
C PHE A 346 9.82 -15.42 -26.48
N GLU A 347 11.12 -15.17 -26.62
CA GLU A 347 11.88 -14.49 -25.57
C GLU A 347 11.75 -12.97 -25.73
N GLY A 348 11.44 -12.28 -24.63
CA GLY A 348 11.34 -10.82 -24.59
C GLY A 348 11.68 -10.26 -23.21
N ARG A 349 11.77 -8.94 -23.13
CA ARG A 349 11.98 -8.19 -21.89
C ARG A 349 10.76 -7.34 -21.58
N ALA A 350 10.22 -7.48 -20.38
CA ALA A 350 9.12 -6.65 -19.88
C ALA A 350 9.28 -6.45 -18.37
N LEU A 351 8.82 -5.30 -17.86
CA LEU A 351 8.93 -4.96 -16.42
C LEU A 351 10.36 -5.14 -15.86
N GLY A 352 11.38 -4.83 -16.65
CA GLY A 352 12.79 -4.88 -16.23
C GLY A 352 13.45 -6.27 -16.30
N VAL A 353 12.72 -7.35 -16.58
CA VAL A 353 13.23 -8.73 -16.59
C VAL A 353 13.03 -9.43 -17.94
N THR A 354 13.86 -10.45 -18.22
CA THR A 354 13.66 -11.36 -19.36
C THR A 354 12.58 -12.39 -19.04
N ARG A 355 11.72 -12.65 -20.02
CA ARG A 355 10.55 -13.53 -19.93
C ARG A 355 10.29 -14.27 -21.24
N THR A 356 9.59 -15.39 -21.10
CA THR A 356 9.03 -16.15 -22.21
C THR A 356 7.55 -15.80 -22.35
N PHE A 357 7.14 -15.45 -23.56
CA PHE A 357 5.75 -15.23 -23.96
C PHE A 357 5.33 -16.39 -24.85
N ALA A 358 4.12 -16.91 -24.71
CA ALA A 358 3.69 -18.10 -25.44
C ALA A 358 2.40 -17.82 -26.20
N VAL A 359 2.28 -18.40 -27.38
CA VAL A 359 1.01 -18.44 -28.14
C VAL A 359 0.64 -19.90 -28.30
N SER A 360 -0.61 -20.28 -28.00
CA SER A 360 -1.01 -21.68 -28.14
C SER A 360 -0.96 -22.12 -29.61
N GLY A 361 -0.53 -23.35 -29.85
CA GLY A 361 -0.51 -23.95 -31.17
C GLY A 361 -1.90 -23.99 -31.80
N LEU A 362 -2.95 -24.11 -30.98
CA LEU A 362 -4.35 -23.97 -31.41
C LEU A 362 -4.65 -22.56 -31.94
N ALA A 363 -4.23 -21.50 -31.25
CA ALA A 363 -4.42 -20.13 -31.70
C ALA A 363 -3.66 -19.86 -33.00
N VAL A 364 -2.42 -20.36 -33.13
CA VAL A 364 -1.65 -20.26 -34.38
C VAL A 364 -2.37 -20.98 -35.52
N SER A 365 -2.83 -22.22 -35.29
CA SER A 365 -3.54 -22.99 -36.34
C SER A 365 -4.86 -22.33 -36.74
N PHE A 366 -5.58 -21.74 -35.78
CA PHE A 366 -6.87 -21.10 -36.02
C PHE A 366 -6.76 -19.76 -36.74
N PHE A 367 -5.88 -18.87 -36.28
CA PHE A 367 -5.78 -17.52 -36.83
C PHE A 367 -4.86 -17.40 -38.05
N MET A 368 -3.95 -18.35 -38.27
CA MET A 368 -3.00 -18.32 -39.38
C MET A 368 -3.19 -19.46 -40.38
N GLU A 369 -4.24 -20.26 -40.23
CA GLU A 369 -4.51 -21.44 -41.08
C GLU A 369 -3.31 -22.40 -41.18
N ALA A 370 -2.50 -22.46 -40.12
CA ALA A 370 -1.29 -23.27 -40.09
C ALA A 370 -1.60 -24.77 -40.03
N GLU A 371 -0.74 -25.59 -40.64
CA GLU A 371 -0.79 -27.04 -40.45
C GLU A 371 -0.66 -27.39 -38.96
N LYS A 372 -1.38 -28.42 -38.51
CA LYS A 372 -1.37 -28.86 -37.11
C LYS A 372 -0.13 -29.70 -36.77
N THR A 373 1.02 -29.33 -37.33
CA THR A 373 2.34 -29.91 -37.09
C THR A 373 3.22 -28.87 -36.40
N PRO A 374 4.20 -29.28 -35.56
CA PRO A 374 5.14 -28.34 -34.96
C PRO A 374 5.86 -27.46 -35.98
N GLU A 375 6.27 -28.05 -37.11
CA GLU A 375 6.98 -27.39 -38.19
C GLU A 375 6.08 -26.38 -38.91
N GLY A 376 4.87 -26.78 -39.31
CA GLY A 376 3.93 -25.89 -39.98
C GLY A 376 3.47 -24.71 -39.10
N ARG A 377 3.33 -24.93 -37.79
CA ARG A 377 3.06 -23.84 -36.83
C ARG A 377 4.24 -22.89 -36.68
N LEU A 378 5.47 -23.39 -36.63
CA LEU A 378 6.66 -22.55 -36.57
C LEU A 378 6.84 -21.73 -37.85
N ASP A 379 6.59 -22.31 -39.01
CA ASP A 379 6.66 -21.61 -40.29
C ASP A 379 5.62 -20.50 -40.39
N ALA A 380 4.37 -20.79 -40.00
CA ALA A 380 3.31 -19.78 -39.94
C ALA A 380 3.66 -18.63 -38.98
N VAL A 381 4.23 -18.96 -37.81
CA VAL A 381 4.69 -17.98 -36.83
C VAL A 381 5.82 -17.12 -37.37
N ASN A 382 6.83 -17.72 -38.02
CA ASN A 382 7.94 -16.98 -38.59
C ASN A 382 7.48 -16.04 -39.71
N GLY A 383 6.53 -16.47 -40.55
CA GLY A 383 5.91 -15.63 -41.59
C GLY A 383 5.07 -14.46 -41.04
N ASN A 384 4.52 -14.60 -39.83
CA ASN A 384 3.64 -13.61 -39.19
C ASN A 384 4.21 -12.99 -37.91
N ARG A 385 5.53 -13.08 -37.70
CA ARG A 385 6.19 -12.75 -36.43
C ARG A 385 5.80 -11.38 -35.88
N SER A 386 5.88 -10.33 -36.71
CA SER A 386 5.57 -8.96 -36.27
C SER A 386 4.11 -8.79 -35.82
N ARG A 387 3.17 -9.50 -36.44
CA ARG A 387 1.75 -9.48 -36.03
C ARG A 387 1.56 -10.15 -34.67
N ILE A 388 2.22 -11.29 -34.46
CA ILE A 388 2.19 -12.00 -33.18
C ILE A 388 2.81 -11.16 -32.07
N GLU A 389 3.97 -10.58 -32.31
CA GLU A 389 4.64 -9.70 -31.36
C GLU A 389 3.76 -8.50 -30.99
N ALA A 390 3.05 -7.91 -31.96
CA ALA A 390 2.10 -6.83 -31.72
C ALA A 390 0.89 -7.29 -30.89
N ALA A 391 0.36 -8.48 -31.15
CA ALA A 391 -0.74 -9.06 -30.38
C ALA A 391 -0.31 -9.36 -28.92
N ILE A 392 0.89 -9.93 -28.72
CA ILE A 392 1.46 -10.14 -27.39
C ILE A 392 1.62 -8.81 -26.65
N LYS A 393 2.16 -7.78 -27.32
CA LYS A 393 2.28 -6.44 -26.72
C LYS A 393 0.93 -5.90 -26.26
N ARG A 394 -0.10 -5.96 -27.10
CA ARG A 394 -1.45 -5.48 -26.74
C ARG A 394 -2.04 -6.25 -25.56
N GLN A 395 -1.90 -7.57 -25.54
CA GLN A 395 -2.41 -8.39 -24.45
C GLN A 395 -1.65 -8.13 -23.14
N PHE A 396 -0.32 -8.07 -23.19
CA PHE A 396 0.51 -7.75 -22.03
C PHE A 396 0.21 -6.37 -21.45
N ARG A 397 -0.02 -5.38 -22.32
CA ARG A 397 -0.40 -4.03 -21.91
C ARG A 397 -1.70 -4.05 -21.09
N ARG A 398 -2.71 -4.80 -21.52
CA ARG A 398 -4.02 -4.87 -20.86
C ARG A 398 -4.00 -5.74 -19.61
N ALA A 399 -3.28 -6.86 -19.67
CA ALA A 399 -3.31 -7.93 -18.69
C ALA A 399 -1.90 -8.50 -18.45
N PRO A 400 -1.01 -7.74 -17.79
CA PRO A 400 0.34 -8.20 -17.54
C PRO A 400 0.33 -9.38 -16.55
N SER A 401 1.04 -10.44 -16.89
CA SER A 401 1.16 -11.65 -16.06
C SER A 401 2.57 -12.25 -16.13
N ASN A 402 2.85 -13.22 -15.26
CA ASN A 402 4.13 -13.92 -15.25
C ASN A 402 4.23 -15.00 -16.35
N ARG A 403 3.08 -15.50 -16.84
CA ARG A 403 2.96 -16.40 -17.99
C ARG A 403 1.82 -15.88 -18.85
N LEU A 404 2.10 -15.50 -20.09
CA LEU A 404 1.08 -15.13 -21.07
C LEU A 404 0.99 -16.24 -22.11
N PRO A 405 0.17 -17.29 -21.88
CA PRO A 405 -0.32 -18.09 -22.97
C PRO A 405 -1.42 -17.29 -23.68
N ILE A 406 -1.20 -16.93 -24.93
CA ILE A 406 -2.22 -16.32 -25.76
C ILE A 406 -3.02 -17.44 -26.41
N GLY A 407 -4.26 -17.61 -25.94
CA GLY A 407 -5.23 -18.53 -26.50
C GLY A 407 -6.13 -17.90 -27.57
N VAL A 408 -7.03 -18.71 -28.11
CA VAL A 408 -7.99 -18.29 -29.15
C VAL A 408 -8.92 -17.17 -28.67
N THR A 409 -9.24 -17.18 -27.38
CA THR A 409 -10.18 -16.24 -26.74
C THR A 409 -9.52 -14.95 -26.25
N ASP A 410 -8.19 -14.90 -26.21
CA ASP A 410 -7.44 -13.78 -25.64
C ASP A 410 -7.23 -12.63 -26.64
N LEU A 411 -7.58 -12.84 -27.91
CA LEU A 411 -7.36 -11.90 -28.99
C LEU A 411 -8.61 -11.75 -29.85
N HIS A 412 -8.96 -10.52 -30.20
CA HIS A 412 -10.01 -10.25 -31.17
C HIS A 412 -9.52 -10.72 -32.56
N PRO A 413 -10.39 -11.19 -33.47
CA PRO A 413 -9.98 -11.54 -34.83
C PRO A 413 -9.23 -10.42 -35.56
N ASP A 414 -9.55 -9.16 -35.24
CA ASP A 414 -8.85 -7.98 -35.79
C ASP A 414 -7.45 -7.76 -35.19
N ASP A 415 -7.09 -8.44 -34.10
CA ASP A 415 -5.72 -8.42 -33.59
C ASP A 415 -4.74 -9.19 -34.51
N TRP A 416 -5.27 -10.02 -35.40
CA TRP A 416 -4.53 -10.89 -36.31
C TRP A 416 -4.57 -10.46 -37.78
N ARG A 417 -5.52 -9.59 -38.17
CA ARG A 417 -5.65 -9.00 -39.51
C ARG A 417 -4.67 -7.84 -39.66
#